data_AF-A0AAW1Q9N6-F1
#
_entry.id   AF-A0AAW1Q9N6-F1
#
_cell.length_a   1.000
_cell.length_b   1.000
_cell.length_c   1.000
_cell.angle_alpha   90.00
_cell.angle_beta   90.00
_cell.angle_gamma   90.00
#
_symmetry.space_group_name_H-M   'P 1'
#
loop_
_entity.id
_entity.type
_entity.pdbx_description
1 polymer ?
#
loop_
_entity_poly.entity_id
_entity_poly.type
_entity_poly.pdbx_seq_one_letter_code
_entity_poly.pdbx_strand_id
1 'polypeptide(L)' 'MGLATVLVTQVVVTSVTLGYLKRSGAIKVQPLAIKDKRVRSALQCSLDLGEYLLDAAEGLVHRMQGHYVKGGRRDKAW' A
#
# COMPACT_ATOMS: atom_id res chain seq x y z
N MET A 1 4.25 -6.09 25.47
CA MET A 1 4.79 -6.11 24.09
C MET A 1 3.75 -6.41 23.00
N GLY A 2 2.67 -7.17 23.25
CA GLY A 2 1.69 -7.52 22.19
C GLY A 2 0.78 -6.38 21.67
N LEU A 3 0.38 -5.42 22.52
CA LEU A 3 -0.55 -4.34 22.13
C LEU A 3 0.05 -3.34 21.12
N ALA A 4 1.34 -3.03 21.26
CA ALA A 4 2.02 -2.09 20.37
C ALA A 4 2.10 -2.66 18.94
N THR A 5 2.40 -3.94 18.79
CA THR A 5 2.47 -4.60 17.48
C THR A 5 1.11 -4.59 16.78
N VAL A 6 0.02 -4.89 17.49
CA VAL A 6 -1.33 -4.88 16.93
C VAL A 6 -1.73 -3.48 16.44
N LEU A 7 -1.45 -2.45 17.25
CA LEU A 7 -1.73 -1.06 16.87
C LEU A 7 -0.94 -0.64 15.62
N VAL A 8 0.35 -0.98 15.55
CA VAL A 8 1.18 -0.68 14.38
C VAL A 8 0.66 -1.42 13.14
N THR A 9 0.32 -2.71 13.25
CA THR A 9 -0.26 -3.48 12.14
C THR A 9 -1.58 -2.87 11.67
N GLN A 10 -2.47 -2.45 12.58
CA GLN A 10 -3.73 -1.80 12.20
C GLN A 10 -3.49 -0.49 11.47
N VAL A 11 -2.56 0.35 11.94
CA VAL A 11 -2.23 1.62 11.28
C VAL A 11 -1.71 1.36 9.86
N VAL A 12 -0.83 0.39 9.69
CA VAL A 12 -0.29 0.03 8.37
C VAL A 12 -1.39 -0.49 7.44
N VAL A 13 -2.20 -1.46 7.89
CA VAL A 13 -3.29 -2.03 7.08
C VAL A 13 -4.31 -0.96 6.68
N THR A 14 -4.68 -0.09 7.62
CA THR A 14 -5.63 1.00 7.37
C THR A 14 -5.07 2.00 6.36
N SER A 15 -3.78 2.33 6.47
CA SER A 15 -3.10 3.25 5.55
C SER A 15 -3.04 2.71 4.12
N VAL A 16 -2.66 1.44 3.97
CA VAL A 16 -2.65 0.74 2.66
C VAL A 16 -4.05 0.66 2.07
N THR A 17 -5.06 0.32 2.90
CA THR A 17 -6.45 0.23 2.46
C THR A 17 -6.99 1.58 2.00
N LEU A 18 -6.69 2.66 2.73
CA LEU A 18 -7.04 4.03 2.33
C LEU A 18 -6.36 4.45 1.04
N GLY A 19 -5.06 4.15 0.88
CA GLY A 19 -4.32 4.38 -0.37
C GLY A 19 -4.95 3.64 -1.55
N TYR A 20 -5.32 2.37 -1.36
CA TYR A 20 -5.95 1.55 -2.40
C TYR A 20 -7.35 2.07 -2.76
N LEU A 21 -8.16 2.43 -1.76
CA LEU A 21 -9.49 3.00 -1.98
C LEU A 21 -9.42 4.35 -2.72
N LYS A 22 -8.38 5.15 -2.44
CA LYS A 22 -8.11 6.40 -3.17
C LYS A 22 -7.69 6.11 -4.62
N ARG A 23 -6.75 5.18 -4.84
CA ARG A 23 -6.22 4.82 -6.17
C ARG A 23 -7.28 4.15 -7.06
N SER A 24 -8.17 3.34 -6.48
CA SER A 24 -9.31 2.74 -7.17
C SER A 24 -10.45 3.73 -7.47
N GLY A 25 -10.38 4.95 -6.93
CA GLY A 25 -11.44 5.96 -7.06
C GLY A 25 -12.68 5.70 -6.20
N ALA A 26 -12.67 4.68 -5.34
CA ALA A 26 -13.77 4.36 -4.43
C ALA A 26 -13.99 5.46 -3.38
N ILE A 27 -12.93 6.18 -2.98
CA ILE A 27 -13.03 7.35 -2.10
C ILE A 27 -12.32 8.56 -2.71
N LYS A 28 -12.98 9.72 -2.68
CA LYS A 28 -12.34 11.02 -2.90
C LYS A 28 -11.96 11.63 -1.57
N VAL A 29 -10.70 11.50 -1.19
CA VAL A 29 -10.21 12.19 0.02
C VAL A 29 -10.06 13.69 -0.29
N GLN A 30 -10.89 14.51 0.34
CA GLN A 30 -10.81 15.97 0.25
C GLN A 30 -10.16 16.53 1.52
N PRO A 31 -8.81 16.70 1.56
CA PRO A 31 -8.11 17.17 2.75
C PRO A 31 -8.55 18.57 3.21
N LEU A 32 -9.13 19.38 2.32
CA LEU A 32 -9.72 20.69 2.61
C LEU A 32 -10.94 20.63 3.53
N ALA A 33 -11.68 19.51 3.55
CA ALA A 33 -12.84 19.35 4.42
C ALA A 33 -12.46 19.17 5.90
N ILE A 34 -11.21 18.79 6.17
CA ILE A 34 -10.70 18.56 7.53
C ILE A 34 -10.23 19.89 8.09
N LYS A 35 -11.01 20.48 9.01
CA LYS A 35 -10.70 21.76 9.66
C LYS A 35 -9.47 21.67 10.57
N ASP A 36 -9.24 20.50 11.15
CA ASP A 36 -8.11 20.28 12.08
C ASP A 36 -6.81 20.01 11.32
N LYS A 37 -5.81 20.86 11.54
CA LYS A 37 -4.50 20.78 10.86
C LYS A 37 -3.75 19.49 11.21
N ARG A 38 -3.86 18.99 12.45
CA ARG A 38 -3.15 17.77 12.88
C ARG A 38 -3.74 16.54 12.22
N VAL A 39 -5.07 16.46 12.19
CA VAL A 39 -5.79 15.36 11.53
C VAL A 39 -5.53 15.37 10.03
N ARG A 40 -5.52 16.55 9.39
CA ARG A 40 -5.18 16.69 7.97
C ARG A 40 -3.78 16.16 7.67
N SER A 41 -2.80 16.56 8.48
CA SER A 41 -1.40 16.13 8.34
C SER A 41 -1.23 14.63 8.55
N ALA A 42 -1.89 14.06 9.57
CA ALA A 42 -1.86 12.62 9.83
C ALA A 42 -2.49 11.81 8.69
N LEU A 43 -3.62 12.29 8.14
CA LEU A 43 -4.27 11.63 7.01
C LEU A 43 -3.42 11.71 5.74
N GLN A 44 -2.82 12.86 5.44
CA GLN A 44 -1.88 12.99 4.31
C GLN A 44 -0.70 12.04 4.46
N CYS A 45 -0.10 11.98 5.66
CA CYS A 45 1.00 11.06 5.95
C CYS A 45 0.59 9.59 5.76
N SER A 46 -0.62 9.22 6.21
CA SER A 46 -1.14 7.86 6.05
C SER A 46 -1.42 7.50 4.59
N LEU A 47 -1.91 8.45 3.80
CA LEU A 47 -2.15 8.24 2.37
C LEU A 47 -0.85 8.08 1.59
N ASP A 48 0.13 8.94 1.86
CA ASP A 48 1.46 8.88 1.23
C ASP A 48 2.17 7.56 1.55
N LEU A 49 2.11 7.15 2.82
CA LEU A 49 2.64 5.87 3.28
C LEU A 49 1.91 4.67 2.64
N GLY A 50 0.59 4.77 2.46
CA GLY A 50 -0.21 3.77 1.74
C GLY A 50 0.15 3.67 0.26
N GLU A 51 0.35 4.80 -0.43
CA GLU A 51 0.77 4.83 -1.84
C GLU A 51 2.19 4.27 -2.02
N TYR A 52 3.13 4.65 -1.16
CA TYR A 52 4.50 4.11 -1.18
C TYR A 52 4.52 2.58 -0.97
N LEU A 53 3.74 2.08 0.00
CA LEU A 53 3.65 0.64 0.25
C LEU A 53 3.02 -0.13 -0.91
N LEU A 54 2.03 0.45 -1.59
CA LEU A 54 1.43 -0.14 -2.78
C LEU A 54 2.41 -0.21 -3.94
N ASP A 55 3.19 0.85 -4.19
CA ASP A 55 4.22 0.84 -5.23
C ASP A 55 5.35 -0.15 -4.92
N ALA A 56 5.77 -0.24 -3.65
CA ALA A 56 6.74 -1.24 -3.21
C ALA A 56 6.19 -2.67 -3.37
N ALA A 57 4.90 -2.90 -3.07
CA ALA A 57 4.24 -4.18 -3.26
C ALA A 57 4.10 -4.54 -4.75
N GLU A 58 3.70 -3.60 -5.61
CA GLU A 58 3.67 -3.79 -7.07
C GLU A 58 5.08 -4.14 -7.60
N GLY A 59 6.12 -3.42 -7.15
CA GLY A 59 7.51 -3.72 -7.50
C GLY A 59 7.96 -5.11 -7.05
N LEU A 60 7.55 -5.54 -5.85
CA LEU A 60 7.83 -6.89 -5.34
C LEU A 60 7.12 -7.96 -6.16
N VAL A 61 5.84 -7.75 -6.47
CA VAL A 61 5.03 -8.66 -7.30
C VAL A 61 5.63 -8.77 -8.70
N HIS A 62 6.04 -7.66 -9.30
CA HIS A 62 6.64 -7.64 -10.63
C HIS A 62 7.99 -8.38 -10.64
N ARG A 63 8.80 -8.25 -9.58
CA ARG A 63 10.04 -9.04 -9.40
C ARG A 63 9.74 -10.54 -9.21
N MET A 64 8.71 -10.89 -8.45
CA MET A 64 8.28 -12.27 -8.23
C MET A 64 7.73 -12.92 -9.50
N GLN A 65 6.95 -12.17 -10.30
CA GLN A 65 6.49 -12.61 -11.62
C GLN A 65 7.66 -12.78 -12.60
N GLY A 66 8.64 -11.86 -12.58
CA GLY A 66 9.87 -12.01 -13.38
C GLY A 66 10.70 -13.25 -13.04
N HIS A 67 10.73 -13.66 -11.76
CA HIS A 67 11.33 -14.92 -11.32
C HIS A 67 10.53 -16.14 -11.77
N TYR A 68 9.19 -16.10 -11.74
CA TYR A 68 8.34 -17.19 -12.24
C TYR A 68 8.48 -17.38 -13.76
N VAL A 69 8.58 -16.29 -14.54
CA VAL A 69 8.76 -16.36 -16.01
C VAL A 69 10.14 -16.91 -16.41
N LYS A 70 11.19 -16.65 -15.60
CA LYS A 70 12.52 -17.25 -15.83
C LYS A 70 12.63 -18.71 -15.36
N GLY A 71 11.82 -19.14 -14.39
CA GLY A 71 11.76 -20.53 -13.93
C GLY A 71 11.00 -21.47 -14.87
N GLY A 72 10.08 -20.96 -15.70
CA GLY A 72 9.24 -21.78 -16.60
C GLY A 72 9.78 -21.99 -18.03
N ARG A 73 10.97 -21.50 -18.37
CA ARG A 73 11.52 -21.55 -19.75
C ARG A 73 12.79 -22.42 -19.86
N ARG A 74 12.79 -23.60 -19.23
CA ARG A 74 13.85 -24.62 -19.41
C ARG A 74 13.39 -26.05 -19.69
N ASP A 75 12.10 -26.32 -19.85
CA ASP A 75 11.59 -27.69 -20.11
C ASP A 75 11.00 -27.92 -21.50
N LYS A 76 11.27 -27.04 -22.47
CA LYS A 76 10.90 -27.27 -23.88
C LYS A 76 12.02 -26.84 -24.83
N ALA A 77 13.11 -27.60 -24.81
CA ALA A 77 13.96 -27.76 -25.98
C ALA A 77 13.91 -29.26 -26.33
N TRP A 78 13.00 -29.60 -27.23
CA TRP A 78 13.07 -30.81 -28.05
C TRP A 78 14.08 -30.56 -29.16
#